data_AF-A0A717M2W5-F1
#
_entry.id   AF-A0A717M2W5-F1
#
_cell.length_a   1.000
_cell.length_b   1.000
_cell.length_c   1.000
_cell.angle_alpha   90.00
_cell.angle_beta   90.00
_cell.angle_gamma   90.00
#
_symmetry.space_group_name_H-M   'P 1'
#
loop_
_entity.id
_entity.type
_entity.pdbx_description
1 polymer ?
#
loop_
_entity_poly.entity_id
_entity_poly.type
_entity_poly.pdbx_seq_one_letter_code
_entity_poly.pdbx_strand_id
1 'polypeptide(L)'
;VLDVSIYEKNGQVQNYTVPYSTPVLSLPDGYSKYSVTIGRYREVNNDYIDPVFFEGTYIYGLPYGFTLFGGVQWANIYNSYAIGASKDIGEYGALSFDWKTSVSKTDTSNENGHAYGIRYNKNIAQTNTEVSLASHYYYSKNYRTFSEAIHSSEHDEFYDKNKKSTTSMLLSQALGSLGSVNLSYNYDKYWKHEGKKSIIASYGKNLNGVSLSLSYTKSTSKISEENEDLFSFLLSVPLQKLTNHEMYATYQNSSSSKHDMNHDLGITGVAFDSQLTWQARGQIEDKSKNQKATFLNASWRGTYGEIGANYSHNEINRDIGMNVSGGVIAHSSGITFGQSISDTAALVEAKGVSGAKVLGLPGVRTDFRGYTISSYLTPYMNNFISIDPTTLPINTDIRQTDIQVVPTEGAIVKAVYKTSVGTNALIRITRTNGKPLALSTVLSLKNNDGVIQSTSIVGEDGQAYVSGLSGVQKLIASWGNKPSDTCTVFYSLPDKNKGQISFLNGVCK
;
A
#
# COMPACT_ATOMS: atom_id res chain seq x y z
N VAL A 1 -17.15 10.56 7.88
CA VAL A 1 -17.01 9.71 9.09
C VAL A 1 -16.89 8.28 8.59
N LEU A 2 -16.12 7.42 9.25
CA LEU A 2 -16.04 6.01 8.92
C LEU A 2 -16.86 5.24 9.94
N ASP A 3 -17.97 4.65 9.50
CA ASP A 3 -18.72 3.68 10.29
C ASP A 3 -18.05 2.33 10.11
N VAL A 4 -17.45 1.85 11.19
CA VAL A 4 -16.79 0.55 11.22
C VAL A 4 -17.72 -0.42 11.93
N SER A 5 -18.18 -1.40 11.17
CA SER A 5 -18.95 -2.54 11.68
C SER A 5 -18.05 -3.76 11.71
N ILE A 6 -17.75 -4.26 12.92
CA ILE A 6 -17.13 -5.56 13.11
C ILE A 6 -18.26 -6.57 13.27
N TYR A 7 -18.40 -7.46 12.29
CA TYR A 7 -19.32 -8.60 12.34
C TYR A 7 -18.62 -9.75 13.07
N GLU A 8 -19.04 -9.98 14.31
CA GLU A 8 -18.53 -11.06 15.15
C GLU A 8 -19.17 -12.40 14.77
N LYS A 9 -18.46 -13.49 15.08
CA LYS A 9 -18.88 -14.86 14.70
C LYS A 9 -20.15 -15.34 15.42
N ASN A 10 -20.49 -14.72 16.55
CA ASN A 10 -21.74 -14.97 17.27
C ASN A 10 -22.94 -14.19 16.69
N GLY A 11 -22.74 -13.45 15.58
CA GLY A 11 -23.75 -12.61 14.95
C GLY A 11 -23.90 -11.23 15.60
N GLN A 12 -23.12 -10.90 16.63
CA GLN A 12 -23.08 -9.54 17.18
C GLN A 12 -22.34 -8.61 16.21
N VAL A 13 -22.83 -7.37 16.10
CA VAL A 13 -22.17 -6.33 15.30
C VAL A 13 -21.67 -5.27 16.25
N GLN A 14 -20.35 -5.11 16.37
CA GLN A 14 -19.78 -3.97 17.09
C GLN A 14 -19.67 -2.80 16.12
N ASN A 15 -20.40 -1.73 16.41
CA ASN A 15 -20.36 -0.52 15.62
C ASN A 15 -19.56 0.55 16.34
N TYR A 16 -18.51 1.06 15.70
CA TYR A 16 -17.84 2.27 16.16
C TYR A 16 -17.63 3.24 15.02
N THR A 17 -17.78 4.50 15.36
CA THR A 17 -17.73 5.60 14.41
C THR A 17 -16.39 6.29 14.60
N VAL A 18 -15.49 6.17 13.62
CA VAL A 18 -14.22 6.91 13.60
C VAL A 18 -14.44 8.19 12.81
N PRO A 19 -14.45 9.38 13.44
CA PRO A 19 -14.58 10.62 12.70
C PRO A 19 -13.38 10.80 11.77
N TYR A 20 -13.65 11.03 10.48
CA TYR A 20 -12.61 11.43 9.53
C TYR A 20 -12.25 12.88 9.84
N SER A 21 -11.11 13.08 10.48
CA SER A 21 -10.65 14.40 10.90
C SER A 21 -9.40 14.75 10.12
N THR A 22 -9.43 15.90 9.44
CA THR A 22 -8.31 16.38 8.65
C THR A 22 -7.34 17.19 9.52
N PRO A 23 -6.02 17.05 9.35
CA PRO A 23 -5.04 17.89 10.03
C PRO A 23 -5.18 19.37 9.62
N VAL A 24 -4.38 20.23 10.24
CA VAL A 24 -4.31 21.66 9.90
C VAL A 24 -3.99 21.82 8.41
N LEU A 25 -4.81 22.61 7.72
CA LEU A 25 -4.62 22.93 6.31
C LEU A 25 -3.50 23.97 6.20
N SER A 26 -2.30 23.55 5.80
CA SER A 26 -1.14 24.43 5.59
C SER A 26 -0.51 24.13 4.23
N LEU A 27 -0.23 25.18 3.45
CA LEU A 27 0.49 25.09 2.19
C LEU A 27 1.76 25.95 2.23
N PRO A 28 2.85 25.52 1.56
CA PRO A 28 4.02 26.36 1.39
C PRO A 28 3.69 27.66 0.64
N ASP A 29 4.49 28.70 0.87
CA ASP A 29 4.33 29.99 0.21
C ASP A 29 4.28 29.87 -1.32
N GLY A 30 3.26 30.46 -1.94
CA GLY A 30 3.03 30.46 -3.38
C GLY A 30 2.31 29.22 -3.93
N TYR A 31 2.07 28.18 -3.12
CA TYR A 31 1.35 26.98 -3.55
C TYR A 31 -0.16 27.17 -3.41
N SER A 32 -0.90 26.67 -4.40
CA SER A 32 -2.37 26.63 -4.40
C SER A 32 -2.88 25.20 -4.54
N LYS A 33 -3.91 24.85 -3.79
CA LYS A 33 -4.70 23.62 -3.99
C LYS A 33 -6.15 24.00 -4.20
N TYR A 34 -6.76 23.48 -5.26
CA TYR A 34 -8.15 23.76 -5.60
C TYR A 34 -8.87 22.48 -6.04
N SER A 35 -10.17 22.46 -5.85
CA SER A 35 -11.04 21.39 -6.35
C SER A 35 -12.36 22.00 -6.81
N VAL A 36 -12.84 21.56 -7.97
CA VAL A 36 -14.15 21.95 -8.51
C VAL A 36 -14.87 20.68 -8.92
N THR A 37 -16.03 20.44 -8.31
CA THR A 37 -16.84 19.26 -8.50
C THR A 37 -18.24 19.69 -8.92
N ILE A 38 -18.74 19.10 -10.01
CA ILE A 38 -20.12 19.26 -10.44
C ILE A 38 -20.66 17.87 -10.70
N GLY A 39 -21.75 17.51 -10.04
CA GLY A 39 -22.26 16.16 -10.14
C GLY A 39 -23.63 16.02 -9.50
N ARG A 40 -24.11 14.78 -9.52
CA ARG A 40 -25.31 14.40 -8.80
C ARG A 40 -24.88 13.69 -7.53
N TYR A 41 -25.44 14.08 -6.39
CA TYR A 41 -25.23 13.34 -5.15
C TYR A 41 -25.76 11.92 -5.32
N ARG A 42 -25.01 10.92 -4.84
CA ARG A 42 -25.40 9.51 -4.91
C ARG A 42 -25.12 8.86 -3.56
N GLU A 43 -26.18 8.47 -2.86
CA GLU A 43 -26.06 7.67 -1.64
C GLU A 43 -26.24 6.18 -1.94
N VAL A 44 -25.69 5.32 -1.09
CA VAL A 44 -25.78 3.85 -1.27
C VAL A 44 -27.21 3.35 -1.05
N ASN A 45 -28.01 4.08 -0.26
CA ASN A 45 -29.43 3.80 -0.04
C ASN A 45 -30.28 4.71 -0.92
N ASN A 46 -31.09 4.11 -1.77
CA ASN A 46 -31.79 4.75 -2.89
C ASN A 46 -33.11 5.44 -2.49
N ASP A 47 -33.26 5.75 -1.19
CA ASP A 47 -34.50 6.30 -0.62
C ASP A 47 -34.49 7.83 -0.54
N TYR A 48 -33.39 8.49 -0.93
CA TYR A 48 -33.21 9.94 -0.81
C TYR A 48 -33.17 10.66 -2.16
N ILE A 49 -33.52 11.96 -2.16
CA ILE A 49 -33.29 12.84 -3.31
C ILE A 49 -31.82 12.87 -3.74
N ASP A 50 -31.60 12.89 -5.06
CA ASP A 50 -30.29 12.99 -5.70
C ASP A 50 -30.07 14.38 -6.31
N PRO A 51 -29.84 15.44 -5.51
CA PRO A 51 -29.67 16.79 -6.05
C PRO A 51 -28.40 16.90 -6.89
N VAL A 52 -28.50 17.66 -7.98
CA VAL A 52 -27.31 18.17 -8.67
C VAL A 52 -26.68 19.23 -7.77
N PHE A 53 -25.37 19.12 -7.57
CA PHE A 53 -24.61 20.03 -6.74
C PHE A 53 -23.36 20.54 -7.44
N PHE A 54 -22.91 21.70 -6.98
CA PHE A 54 -21.63 22.30 -7.28
C PHE A 54 -20.84 22.42 -5.98
N GLU A 55 -19.57 22.07 -6.00
CA GLU A 55 -18.62 22.31 -4.92
C GLU A 55 -17.35 22.94 -5.49
N GLY A 56 -16.88 24.01 -4.87
CA GLY A 56 -15.61 24.65 -5.18
C GLY A 56 -14.81 24.88 -3.91
N THR A 57 -13.55 24.47 -3.87
CA THR A 57 -12.65 24.73 -2.74
C THR A 57 -11.34 25.32 -3.24
N TYR A 58 -10.75 26.22 -2.46
CA TYR A 58 -9.49 26.87 -2.77
C TYR A 58 -8.68 27.08 -1.49
N ILE A 59 -7.40 26.72 -1.54
CA ILE A 59 -6.42 26.86 -0.46
C ILE A 59 -5.18 27.51 -1.07
N TYR A 60 -4.63 28.52 -0.42
CA TYR A 60 -3.46 29.26 -0.89
C TYR A 60 -2.48 29.55 0.23
N GLY A 61 -1.22 29.15 0.02
CA GLY A 61 -0.10 29.43 0.92
C GLY A 61 0.43 30.84 0.71
N LEU A 62 0.50 31.60 1.80
CA LEU A 62 1.00 32.96 1.88
C LEU A 62 2.37 33.00 2.58
N PRO A 63 3.10 34.12 2.43
CA PRO A 63 4.36 34.33 3.14
C PRO A 63 4.25 34.17 4.65
N TYR A 64 5.38 33.88 5.27
CA TYR A 64 5.52 33.67 6.72
C TYR A 64 4.72 32.47 7.26
N GLY A 65 4.34 31.50 6.43
CA GLY A 65 3.61 30.30 6.90
C GLY A 65 2.12 30.56 7.20
N PHE A 66 1.54 31.61 6.62
CA PHE A 66 0.08 31.78 6.61
C PHE A 66 -0.52 30.93 5.47
N THR A 67 -1.73 30.43 5.65
CA THR A 67 -2.51 29.83 4.55
C THR A 67 -3.95 30.28 4.69
N LEU A 68 -4.55 30.74 3.59
CA LEU A 68 -5.97 31.06 3.52
C LEU A 68 -6.69 29.95 2.77
N PHE A 69 -7.89 29.62 3.21
CA PHE A 69 -8.72 28.66 2.52
C PHE A 69 -10.19 29.01 2.60
N GLY A 70 -10.94 28.55 1.61
CA GLY A 70 -12.37 28.73 1.55
C GLY A 70 -13.02 27.74 0.60
N GLY A 71 -14.33 27.68 0.66
CA GLY A 71 -15.10 26.83 -0.23
C GLY A 71 -16.57 27.18 -0.25
N VAL A 72 -17.24 26.70 -1.29
CA VAL A 72 -18.67 26.88 -1.50
C VAL A 72 -19.28 25.56 -1.92
N GLN A 73 -20.51 25.32 -1.49
CA GLN A 73 -21.34 24.19 -1.92
C GLN A 73 -22.73 24.72 -2.26
N TRP A 74 -23.24 24.40 -3.44
CA TRP A 74 -24.56 24.84 -3.91
C TRP A 74 -25.36 23.66 -4.47
N ALA A 75 -26.60 23.57 -4.03
CA ALA A 75 -27.63 22.68 -4.52
C ALA A 75 -29.00 23.36 -4.34
N ASN A 76 -30.02 22.89 -5.05
CA ASN A 76 -31.39 23.41 -4.95
C ASN A 76 -31.96 23.42 -3.51
N ILE A 77 -31.49 22.51 -2.65
CA ILE A 77 -31.92 22.38 -1.24
C ILE A 77 -30.89 22.88 -0.23
N TYR A 78 -29.69 23.27 -0.65
CA TYR A 78 -28.58 23.51 0.27
C TYR A 78 -27.55 24.47 -0.31
N ASN A 79 -27.19 25.50 0.46
CA ASN A 79 -26.10 26.40 0.14
C ASN A 79 -25.16 26.52 1.34
N SER A 80 -23.85 26.45 1.13
CA SER A 80 -22.86 26.61 2.19
C SER A 80 -21.65 27.38 1.72
N TYR A 81 -21.11 28.19 2.62
CA TYR A 81 -19.92 29.00 2.43
C TYR A 81 -18.97 28.78 3.60
N ALA A 82 -17.69 28.60 3.30
CA ALA A 82 -16.64 28.40 4.28
C ALA A 82 -15.48 29.35 4.03
N ILE A 83 -14.93 29.91 5.11
CA ILE A 83 -13.69 30.69 5.09
C ILE A 83 -12.86 30.33 6.32
N GLY A 84 -11.55 30.24 6.14
CA GLY A 84 -10.63 29.96 7.22
C GLY A 84 -9.21 30.39 6.91
N ALA A 85 -8.42 30.39 7.97
CA ALA A 85 -7.01 30.71 7.93
C ALA A 85 -6.24 29.74 8.81
N SER A 86 -5.01 29.46 8.43
CA SER A 86 -4.05 28.77 9.28
C SER A 86 -2.74 29.54 9.34
N LYS A 87 -2.00 29.25 10.41
CA LYS A 87 -0.67 29.78 10.66
C LYS A 87 0.20 28.66 11.15
N ASP A 88 1.29 28.41 10.44
CA ASP A 88 2.44 27.70 10.97
C ASP A 88 3.22 28.65 11.88
N ILE A 89 3.30 28.29 13.16
CA ILE A 89 3.98 29.04 14.22
C ILE A 89 5.34 28.38 14.52
N GLY A 90 5.81 27.49 13.65
CA GLY A 90 7.11 26.83 13.74
C GLY A 90 7.23 25.94 14.97
N GLU A 91 8.05 26.36 15.94
CA GLU A 91 8.29 25.60 17.16
C GLU A 91 7.05 25.44 18.06
N TYR A 92 5.98 26.21 17.83
CA TYR A 92 4.71 26.05 18.54
C TYR A 92 3.66 25.26 17.75
N GLY A 93 4.01 24.75 16.55
CA GLY A 93 3.11 23.95 15.72
C GLY A 93 2.27 24.82 14.80
N ALA A 94 1.19 24.27 14.24
CA ALA A 94 0.28 25.04 13.40
C ALA A 94 -1.13 25.08 13.99
N LEU A 95 -1.78 26.23 13.81
CA LEU A 95 -3.13 26.51 14.26
C LEU A 95 -3.98 26.88 13.05
N SER A 96 -5.22 26.40 13.00
CA SER A 96 -6.20 26.89 12.03
C SER A 96 -7.55 27.17 12.66
N PHE A 97 -8.22 28.16 12.09
CA PHE A 97 -9.59 28.53 12.41
C PHE A 97 -10.40 28.56 11.12
N ASP A 98 -11.64 28.09 11.18
CA ASP A 98 -12.59 28.26 10.09
C ASP A 98 -14.00 28.52 10.59
N TRP A 99 -14.73 29.25 9.76
CA TRP A 99 -16.14 29.55 9.91
C TRP A 99 -16.88 29.05 8.68
N LYS A 100 -17.97 28.33 8.91
CA LYS A 100 -18.89 27.85 7.88
C LYS A 100 -20.27 28.38 8.17
N THR A 101 -21.00 28.76 7.12
CA THR A 101 -22.42 29.07 7.20
C THR A 101 -23.17 28.28 6.16
N SER A 102 -24.32 27.72 6.55
CA SER A 102 -25.17 26.96 5.64
C SER A 102 -26.62 27.42 5.73
N VAL A 103 -27.29 27.33 4.59
CA VAL A 103 -28.73 27.52 4.42
C VAL A 103 -29.27 26.22 3.85
N SER A 104 -30.03 25.48 4.65
CA SER A 104 -30.67 24.22 4.25
C SER A 104 -32.18 24.42 4.13
N LYS A 105 -32.76 23.98 3.02
CA LYS A 105 -34.21 23.94 2.84
C LYS A 105 -34.78 22.70 3.52
N THR A 106 -35.75 22.89 4.39
CA THR A 106 -36.59 21.82 4.96
C THR A 106 -37.98 21.89 4.33
N ASP A 107 -38.86 20.95 4.65
CA ASP A 107 -40.25 20.95 4.19
C ASP A 107 -41.02 22.20 4.60
N THR A 108 -40.63 22.83 5.71
CA THR A 108 -41.38 23.92 6.34
C THR A 108 -40.70 25.28 6.22
N SER A 109 -39.37 25.35 6.12
CA SER A 109 -38.65 26.63 6.07
C SER A 109 -37.21 26.51 5.58
N ASN A 110 -36.54 27.65 5.38
CA ASN A 110 -35.09 27.69 5.20
C ASN A 110 -34.42 27.89 6.55
N GLU A 111 -33.52 26.99 6.90
CA GLU A 111 -32.78 27.01 8.15
C GLU A 111 -31.36 27.52 7.94
N ASN A 112 -30.98 28.53 8.71
CA ASN A 112 -29.65 29.13 8.67
C ASN A 112 -28.82 28.64 9.85
N GLY A 113 -27.60 28.19 9.59
CA GLY A 113 -26.70 27.76 10.65
C GLY A 113 -25.25 28.13 10.41
N HIS A 114 -24.48 28.03 11.49
CA HIS A 114 -23.06 28.32 11.54
C HIS A 114 -22.28 27.19 12.21
N ALA A 115 -21.06 26.98 11.75
CA ALA A 115 -20.07 26.12 12.37
C ALA A 115 -18.75 26.88 12.56
N TYR A 116 -18.09 26.64 13.69
CA TYR A 116 -16.79 27.21 14.00
C TYR A 116 -15.82 26.08 14.33
N GLY A 117 -14.72 26.02 13.61
CA GLY A 117 -13.69 25.00 13.76
C GLY A 117 -12.37 25.60 14.26
N ILE A 118 -11.76 24.96 15.24
CA ILE A 118 -10.37 25.20 15.63
C ILE A 118 -9.62 23.87 15.47
N ARG A 119 -8.45 23.91 14.84
CA ARG A 119 -7.53 22.76 14.78
C ARG A 119 -6.12 23.19 15.15
N TYR A 120 -5.41 22.28 15.78
CA TYR A 120 -4.01 22.40 16.17
C TYR A 120 -3.28 21.10 15.85
N ASN A 121 -2.06 21.20 15.33
CA ASN A 121 -1.14 20.08 15.22
C ASN A 121 0.26 20.51 15.66
N LYS A 122 0.98 19.60 16.30
CA LYS A 122 2.35 19.87 16.74
C LYS A 122 3.18 18.60 16.79
N ASN A 123 4.37 18.68 16.22
CA ASN A 123 5.45 17.75 16.53
C ASN A 123 6.47 18.46 17.45
N ILE A 124 6.65 17.95 18.66
CA ILE A 124 7.63 18.41 19.66
C ILE A 124 8.85 17.48 19.57
N ALA A 125 9.84 17.88 18.78
CA ALA A 125 11.04 17.07 18.55
C ALA A 125 11.84 16.81 19.83
N GLN A 126 11.89 17.77 20.78
CA GLN A 126 12.67 17.66 22.02
C GLN A 126 12.23 16.48 22.89
N THR A 127 10.93 16.22 22.93
CA THR A 127 10.33 15.13 23.72
C THR A 127 9.86 13.97 22.84
N ASN A 128 10.02 14.05 21.52
CA ASN A 128 9.39 13.13 20.54
C ASN A 128 7.88 12.95 20.79
N THR A 129 7.20 14.06 21.11
CA THR A 129 5.75 14.10 21.29
C THR A 129 5.10 14.56 20.01
N GLU A 130 4.19 13.77 19.47
CA GLU A 130 3.39 14.12 18.31
C GLU A 130 1.92 14.33 18.72
N VAL A 131 1.47 15.58 18.68
CA VAL A 131 0.06 15.93 18.66
C VAL A 131 -0.37 15.96 17.19
N SER A 132 -0.67 14.78 16.63
CA SER A 132 -1.01 14.64 15.21
C SER A 132 -2.27 15.43 14.85
N LEU A 133 -3.22 15.53 15.78
CA LEU A 133 -4.45 16.30 15.61
C LEU A 133 -5.08 16.65 16.97
N ALA A 134 -5.38 17.93 17.20
CA ALA A 134 -6.34 18.36 18.20
C ALA A 134 -7.35 19.31 17.53
N SER A 135 -8.63 18.99 17.60
CA SER A 135 -9.68 19.77 16.95
C SER A 135 -10.93 19.88 17.79
N HIS A 136 -11.59 21.01 17.66
CA HIS A 136 -12.90 21.26 18.26
C HIS A 136 -13.76 22.02 17.26
N TYR A 137 -14.94 21.49 16.98
CA TYR A 137 -15.96 22.16 16.21
C TYR A 137 -17.19 22.41 17.08
N TYR A 138 -17.74 23.61 16.95
CA TYR A 138 -19.04 23.96 17.49
C TYR A 138 -20.01 24.21 16.33
N TYR A 139 -21.22 23.66 16.44
CA TYR A 139 -22.28 23.77 15.45
C TYR A 139 -23.50 24.42 16.09
N SER A 140 -24.00 25.49 15.50
CA SER A 140 -25.28 26.08 15.89
C SER A 140 -26.42 25.07 15.69
N LYS A 141 -27.53 25.22 16.43
CA LYS A 141 -28.66 24.28 16.38
C LYS A 141 -29.19 24.01 14.96
N ASN A 142 -29.18 25.01 14.11
CA ASN A 142 -29.77 24.93 12.77
C ASN A 142 -28.71 24.68 11.67
N TYR A 143 -27.45 24.49 12.05
CA TYR A 143 -26.40 24.12 11.10
C TYR A 143 -26.60 22.68 10.64
N ARG A 144 -26.52 22.50 9.33
CA ARG A 144 -26.50 21.20 8.67
C ARG A 144 -25.35 21.14 7.69
N THR A 145 -24.79 19.95 7.54
CA THR A 145 -23.96 19.56 6.39
C THR A 145 -24.86 19.25 5.18
N PHE A 146 -24.26 19.13 4.00
CA PHE A 146 -25.02 18.81 2.78
C PHE A 146 -25.76 17.47 2.88
N SER A 147 -25.10 16.44 3.39
CA SER A 147 -25.70 15.11 3.61
C SER A 147 -26.84 15.16 4.64
N GLU A 148 -26.67 15.89 5.75
CA GLU A 148 -27.75 16.08 6.74
C GLU A 148 -28.94 16.85 6.16
N ALA A 149 -28.70 17.81 5.25
CA ALA A 149 -29.78 18.56 4.60
C ALA A 149 -30.63 17.66 3.70
N ILE A 150 -29.98 16.78 2.92
CA ILE A 150 -30.65 15.76 2.10
C ILE A 150 -31.51 14.84 2.98
N HIS A 151 -30.93 14.29 4.06
CA HIS A 151 -31.66 13.40 4.98
C HIS A 151 -32.83 14.10 5.69
N SER A 152 -32.65 15.37 6.07
CA SER A 152 -33.69 16.15 6.76
C SER A 152 -34.84 16.61 5.87
N SER A 153 -34.68 16.55 4.55
CA SER A 153 -35.71 17.01 3.59
C SER A 153 -36.83 15.99 3.34
N GLU A 154 -36.71 14.77 3.87
CA GLU A 154 -37.71 13.72 3.66
C GLU A 154 -38.18 13.04 4.96
N HIS A 155 -37.43 13.13 6.06
CA HIS A 155 -37.78 12.54 7.34
C HIS A 155 -37.48 13.48 8.52
N ASP A 156 -38.51 13.81 9.31
CA ASP A 156 -38.43 14.68 10.49
C ASP A 156 -37.52 14.12 11.62
N GLU A 157 -37.23 12.81 11.61
CA GLU A 157 -36.39 12.15 12.64
C GLU A 157 -34.94 12.64 12.66
N PHE A 158 -34.43 13.24 11.57
CA PHE A 158 -33.04 13.74 11.53
C PHE A 158 -32.84 15.06 12.29
N TYR A 159 -33.91 15.78 12.61
CA TYR A 159 -33.85 16.99 13.45
C TYR A 159 -33.32 16.70 14.86
N ASP A 160 -33.40 15.45 15.32
CA ASP A 160 -33.03 15.06 16.68
C ASP A 160 -31.54 14.67 16.81
N LYS A 161 -30.87 14.36 15.69
CA LYS A 161 -29.46 13.88 15.66
C LYS A 161 -28.43 14.97 15.30
N ASN A 162 -28.80 16.25 15.35
CA ASN A 162 -27.88 17.33 15.04
C ASN A 162 -26.76 17.48 16.09
N LYS A 163 -25.51 17.47 15.63
CA LYS A 163 -24.34 17.66 16.50
C LYS A 163 -24.30 19.10 17.01
N LYS A 164 -23.98 19.27 18.29
CA LYS A 164 -23.65 20.54 18.95
C LYS A 164 -22.15 20.82 18.91
N SER A 165 -21.35 19.79 19.13
CA SER A 165 -19.89 19.92 19.04
C SER A 165 -19.22 18.58 18.81
N THR A 166 -18.09 18.61 18.13
CA THR A 166 -17.20 17.46 17.96
C THR A 166 -15.82 17.84 18.46
N THR A 167 -15.27 17.06 19.38
CA THR A 167 -13.89 17.19 19.86
C THR A 167 -13.12 15.94 19.50
N SER A 168 -11.97 16.10 18.86
CA SER A 168 -11.07 15.00 18.52
C SER A 168 -9.63 15.35 18.89
N MET A 169 -8.94 14.44 19.56
CA MET A 169 -7.54 14.59 19.95
C MET A 169 -6.80 13.27 19.72
N LEU A 170 -5.64 13.36 19.07
CA LEU A 170 -4.71 12.27 18.85
C LEU A 170 -3.32 12.72 19.31
N LEU A 171 -2.79 12.00 20.29
CA LEU A 171 -1.49 12.22 20.91
C LEU A 171 -0.68 10.93 20.81
N SER A 172 0.53 11.02 20.29
CA SER A 172 1.55 9.97 20.36
C SER A 172 2.76 10.53 21.10
N GLN A 173 3.28 9.78 22.05
CA GLN A 173 4.43 10.16 22.87
C GLN A 173 5.44 9.02 22.84
N ALA A 174 6.58 9.22 22.19
CA ALA A 174 7.70 8.31 22.35
C ALA A 174 8.36 8.58 23.72
N LEU A 175 8.58 7.54 24.51
CA LEU A 175 9.22 7.58 25.83
C LEU A 175 10.67 7.04 25.74
N GLY A 176 11.29 7.14 24.56
CA GLY A 176 12.62 6.58 24.29
C GLY A 176 12.67 5.07 24.54
N SER A 177 13.61 4.63 25.38
CA SER A 177 13.78 3.21 25.73
C SER A 177 12.64 2.63 26.56
N LEU A 178 11.74 3.47 27.11
CA LEU A 178 10.56 3.01 27.84
C LEU A 178 9.43 2.58 26.90
N GLY A 179 9.47 2.93 25.60
CA GLY A 179 8.43 2.57 24.64
C GLY A 179 7.69 3.79 24.10
N SER A 180 6.40 3.63 23.81
CA SER A 180 5.54 4.69 23.26
C SER A 180 4.14 4.61 23.87
N VAL A 181 3.50 5.76 24.04
CA VAL A 181 2.10 5.88 24.49
C VAL A 181 1.32 6.57 23.39
N ASN A 182 0.16 6.04 23.02
CA ASN A 182 -0.79 6.71 22.13
C ASN A 182 -2.12 6.91 22.85
N LEU A 183 -2.70 8.10 22.70
CA LEU A 183 -3.99 8.47 23.24
C LEU A 183 -4.84 9.08 22.12
N SER A 184 -6.03 8.52 21.92
CA SER A 184 -7.07 9.03 21.04
C SER A 184 -8.31 9.32 21.88
N TYR A 185 -8.88 10.50 21.70
CA TYR A 185 -10.08 10.95 22.37
C TYR A 185 -11.03 11.55 21.34
N ASN A 186 -12.26 11.04 21.31
CA ASN A 186 -13.32 11.57 20.46
C ASN A 186 -14.58 11.79 21.30
N TYR A 187 -15.21 12.94 21.15
CA TYR A 187 -16.47 13.26 21.82
C TYR A 187 -17.38 14.08 20.93
N ASP A 188 -18.51 13.46 20.56
CA ASP A 188 -19.62 14.11 19.88
C ASP A 188 -20.71 14.44 20.90
N LYS A 189 -21.07 15.71 20.96
CA LYS A 189 -22.21 16.19 21.74
C LYS A 189 -23.34 16.56 20.79
N TYR A 190 -24.57 16.22 21.14
CA TYR A 190 -25.77 16.53 20.35
C TYR A 190 -26.60 17.61 21.05
N TRP A 191 -27.50 18.27 20.32
CA TRP A 191 -28.37 19.30 20.92
C TRP A 191 -29.53 18.72 21.72
N LYS A 192 -30.13 17.63 21.23
CA LYS A 192 -31.30 16.99 21.85
C LYS A 192 -31.02 15.62 22.46
N HIS A 193 -29.92 14.99 22.11
CA HIS A 193 -29.52 13.68 22.62
C HIS A 193 -28.25 13.72 23.46
N GLU A 194 -28.01 12.64 24.18
CA GLU A 194 -26.78 12.43 24.92
C GLU A 194 -25.59 12.18 23.98
N GLY A 195 -24.40 12.56 24.44
CA GLY A 195 -23.19 12.50 23.63
C GLY A 195 -22.65 11.09 23.40
N LYS A 196 -21.84 10.93 22.35
CA LYS A 196 -21.03 9.74 22.09
C LYS A 196 -19.57 10.03 22.40
N LYS A 197 -18.92 9.16 23.16
CA LYS A 197 -17.53 9.32 23.62
C LYS A 197 -16.73 8.06 23.31
N SER A 198 -15.54 8.23 22.76
CA SER A 198 -14.57 7.16 22.56
C SER A 198 -13.20 7.58 23.09
N ILE A 199 -12.56 6.74 23.91
CA ILE A 199 -11.19 6.91 24.37
C ILE A 199 -10.42 5.66 23.99
N ILE A 200 -9.26 5.81 23.35
CA ILE A 200 -8.32 4.72 23.12
C ILE A 200 -6.98 5.15 23.69
N ALA A 201 -6.48 4.44 24.69
CA ALA A 201 -5.15 4.61 25.23
C ALA A 201 -4.35 3.34 24.95
N SER A 202 -3.13 3.45 24.45
CA SER A 202 -2.25 2.31 24.21
C SER A 202 -0.83 2.61 24.63
N TYR A 203 -0.12 1.58 25.06
CA TYR A 203 1.29 1.62 25.41
C TYR A 203 2.00 0.45 24.75
N GLY A 204 3.02 0.73 23.96
CA GLY A 204 3.81 -0.27 23.25
C GLY A 204 5.29 -0.18 23.59
N LYS A 205 5.94 -1.32 23.82
CA LYS A 205 7.38 -1.40 24.08
C LYS A 205 8.00 -2.56 23.32
N ASN A 206 9.14 -2.31 22.67
CA ASN A 206 9.97 -3.37 22.10
C ASN A 206 11.21 -3.58 22.97
N LEU A 207 11.42 -4.81 23.42
CA LEU A 207 12.51 -5.26 24.28
C LEU A 207 13.31 -6.33 23.53
N ASN A 208 14.38 -5.93 22.83
CA ASN A 208 15.30 -6.84 22.13
C ASN A 208 14.58 -7.83 21.18
N GLY A 209 13.56 -7.35 20.46
CA GLY A 209 12.77 -8.15 19.54
C GLY A 209 11.45 -8.66 20.13
N VAL A 210 11.30 -8.67 21.46
CA VAL A 210 10.01 -8.96 22.12
C VAL A 210 9.15 -7.72 22.12
N SER A 211 7.97 -7.76 21.49
CA SER A 211 7.03 -6.64 21.50
C SER A 211 5.93 -6.86 22.52
N LEU A 212 5.67 -5.86 23.34
CA LEU A 212 4.60 -5.80 24.32
C LEU A 212 3.69 -4.61 23.97
N SER A 213 2.38 -4.83 24.02
CA SER A 213 1.37 -3.79 23.81
C SER A 213 0.25 -3.94 24.83
N LEU A 214 -0.10 -2.84 25.51
CA LEU A 214 -1.32 -2.71 26.30
C LEU A 214 -2.24 -1.71 25.60
N SER A 215 -3.54 -1.96 25.59
CA SER A 215 -4.53 -1.01 25.11
C SER A 215 -5.78 -1.01 25.99
N TYR A 216 -6.37 0.16 26.14
CA TYR A 216 -7.64 0.40 26.81
C TYR A 216 -8.53 1.21 25.87
N THR A 217 -9.69 0.67 25.55
CA THR A 217 -10.70 1.31 24.72
C THR A 217 -11.97 1.48 25.52
N LYS A 218 -12.45 2.70 25.69
CA LYS A 218 -13.77 3.01 26.25
C LYS A 218 -14.65 3.55 25.14
N SER A 219 -15.77 2.90 24.87
CA SER A 219 -16.80 3.39 23.98
C SER A 219 -18.08 3.59 24.77
N THR A 220 -18.61 4.82 24.77
CA THR A 220 -19.88 5.16 25.38
C THR A 220 -20.78 5.83 24.35
N SER A 221 -21.86 5.17 23.99
CA SER A 221 -22.94 5.68 23.17
C SER A 221 -24.24 5.44 23.91
N LYS A 222 -24.82 6.51 24.47
CA LYS A 222 -26.10 6.41 25.16
C LYS A 222 -27.29 6.29 24.21
N ILE A 223 -27.11 6.68 22.94
CA ILE A 223 -28.11 6.50 21.87
C ILE A 223 -28.30 5.02 21.53
N SER A 224 -27.23 4.20 21.60
CA SER A 224 -27.29 2.74 21.38
C SER A 224 -27.24 1.92 22.68
N GLU A 225 -27.30 2.56 23.85
CA GLU A 225 -27.09 1.93 25.17
C GLU A 225 -25.79 1.08 25.26
N GLU A 226 -24.80 1.44 24.45
CA GLU A 226 -23.51 0.78 24.40
C GLU A 226 -22.52 1.52 25.28
N ASN A 227 -22.25 0.97 26.46
CA ASN A 227 -21.13 1.41 27.29
C ASN A 227 -20.21 0.22 27.53
N GLU A 228 -19.05 0.23 26.89
CA GLU A 228 -18.11 -0.89 26.92
C GLU A 228 -16.70 -0.38 27.14
N ASP A 229 -16.03 -0.99 28.13
CA ASP A 229 -14.62 -0.81 28.43
C ASP A 229 -13.89 -2.09 28.02
N LEU A 230 -12.92 -1.99 27.12
CA LEU A 230 -12.13 -3.10 26.62
C LEU A 230 -10.67 -2.89 26.99
N PHE A 231 -10.10 -3.83 27.75
CA PHE A 231 -8.68 -3.91 28.02
C PHE A 231 -8.07 -4.99 27.12
N SER A 232 -6.90 -4.74 26.56
CA SER A 232 -6.14 -5.76 25.83
C SER A 232 -4.66 -5.70 26.14
N PHE A 233 -4.07 -6.88 26.21
CA PHE A 233 -2.65 -7.11 26.37
C PHE A 233 -2.18 -8.01 25.24
N LEU A 234 -1.08 -7.66 24.57
CA LEU A 234 -0.45 -8.45 23.53
C LEU A 234 1.04 -8.55 23.81
N LEU A 235 1.54 -9.78 23.80
CA LEU A 235 2.95 -10.13 23.89
C LEU A 235 3.32 -10.94 22.65
N SER A 236 4.36 -10.54 21.93
CA SER A 236 4.93 -11.30 20.81
C SER A 236 6.42 -11.49 21.02
N VAL A 237 6.86 -12.74 20.99
CA VAL A 237 8.24 -13.18 21.26
C VAL A 237 8.80 -13.84 20.00
N PRO A 238 9.88 -13.29 19.41
CA PRO A 238 10.51 -13.89 18.24
C PRO A 238 11.20 -15.20 18.62
N LEU A 239 10.92 -16.26 17.87
CA LEU A 239 11.50 -17.60 18.02
C LEU A 239 12.63 -17.86 17.01
N GLN A 240 13.02 -16.85 16.22
CA GLN A 240 14.00 -17.00 15.14
C GLN A 240 15.36 -17.53 15.63
N LYS A 241 15.82 -17.09 16.80
CA LYS A 241 17.07 -17.58 17.40
C LYS A 241 17.04 -19.06 17.81
N LEU A 242 15.85 -19.60 18.09
CA LEU A 242 15.66 -20.98 18.51
C LEU A 242 15.42 -21.90 17.31
N THR A 243 14.78 -21.39 16.26
CA THR A 243 14.22 -22.20 15.19
C THR A 243 14.88 -21.98 13.83
N ASN A 244 15.73 -20.97 13.67
CA ASN A 244 16.31 -20.51 12.41
C ASN A 244 15.27 -20.09 11.34
N HIS A 245 14.01 -19.91 11.72
CA HIS A 245 12.93 -19.48 10.84
C HIS A 245 12.25 -18.24 11.43
N GLU A 246 11.70 -17.36 10.59
CA GLU A 246 10.95 -16.19 11.05
C GLU A 246 9.62 -16.62 11.66
N MET A 247 9.62 -16.84 12.98
CA MET A 247 8.46 -17.26 13.74
C MET A 247 8.33 -16.46 15.03
N TYR A 248 7.10 -16.28 15.51
CA TYR A 248 6.75 -15.53 16.70
C TYR A 248 5.74 -16.31 17.54
N ALA A 249 6.00 -16.46 18.84
CA ALA A 249 5.00 -16.89 19.80
C ALA A 249 4.21 -15.66 20.27
N THR A 250 2.89 -15.73 20.22
CA THR A 250 1.99 -14.64 20.60
C THR A 250 1.10 -15.06 21.76
N TYR A 251 1.00 -14.21 22.76
CA TYR A 251 -0.04 -14.30 23.79
C TYR A 251 -0.83 -13.00 23.78
N GLN A 252 -2.16 -13.11 23.68
CA GLN A 252 -3.05 -11.98 23.76
C GLN A 252 -4.11 -12.24 24.83
N ASN A 253 -4.45 -11.21 25.57
CA ASN A 253 -5.58 -11.21 26.48
C ASN A 253 -6.48 -10.03 26.14
N SER A 254 -7.79 -10.25 26.13
CA SER A 254 -8.77 -9.18 25.97
C SER A 254 -9.91 -9.37 26.95
N SER A 255 -10.24 -8.35 27.72
CA SER A 255 -11.34 -8.35 28.67
C SER A 255 -12.24 -7.16 28.39
N SER A 256 -13.56 -7.39 28.35
CA SER A 256 -14.56 -6.36 28.20
C SER A 256 -15.35 -6.20 29.51
N SER A 257 -15.86 -5.01 29.80
CA SER A 257 -16.81 -4.82 30.90
C SER A 257 -18.16 -5.49 30.67
N LYS A 258 -18.46 -5.88 29.42
CA LYS A 258 -19.72 -6.52 29.02
C LYS A 258 -19.55 -8.01 28.64
N HIS A 259 -18.33 -8.46 28.36
CA HIS A 259 -18.05 -9.82 27.91
C HIS A 259 -16.90 -10.46 28.70
N ASP A 260 -16.86 -11.78 28.66
CA ASP A 260 -15.88 -12.60 29.38
C ASP A 260 -14.44 -12.35 28.91
N MET A 261 -13.48 -12.67 29.77
CA MET A 261 -12.06 -12.50 29.47
C MET A 261 -11.57 -13.59 28.52
N ASN A 262 -10.94 -13.20 27.42
CA ASN A 262 -10.37 -14.11 26.44
C ASN A 262 -8.85 -14.18 26.57
N HIS A 263 -8.31 -15.38 26.42
CA HIS A 263 -6.88 -15.67 26.36
C HIS A 263 -6.55 -16.40 25.05
N ASP A 264 -5.74 -15.77 24.21
CA ASP A 264 -5.25 -16.33 22.97
C ASP A 264 -3.76 -16.68 23.10
N LEU A 265 -3.42 -17.92 22.75
CA LEU A 265 -2.04 -18.40 22.63
C LEU A 265 -1.83 -18.87 21.21
N GLY A 266 -0.79 -18.38 20.54
CA GLY A 266 -0.55 -18.74 19.16
C GLY A 266 0.90 -18.67 18.72
N ILE A 267 1.14 -19.18 17.52
CA ILE A 267 2.39 -19.08 16.79
C ILE A 267 2.07 -18.54 15.40
N THR A 268 2.84 -17.55 14.97
CA THR A 268 2.78 -16.97 13.63
C THR A 268 4.12 -17.14 12.95
N GLY A 269 4.16 -17.40 11.64
CA GLY A 269 5.39 -17.61 10.91
C GLY A 269 5.34 -17.13 9.47
N VAL A 270 6.53 -16.88 8.93
CA VAL A 270 6.78 -16.51 7.55
C VAL A 270 7.77 -17.50 6.95
N ALA A 271 7.52 -17.98 5.73
CA ALA A 271 8.36 -18.96 5.05
C ALA A 271 8.38 -18.75 3.54
N PHE A 272 9.27 -19.48 2.85
CA PHE A 272 9.42 -19.47 1.39
C PHE A 272 9.67 -18.07 0.81
N ASP A 273 10.64 -17.34 1.39
CA ASP A 273 11.00 -15.99 0.93
C ASP A 273 9.78 -15.05 0.99
N SER A 274 9.11 -15.08 2.15
CA SER A 274 7.90 -14.33 2.48
C SER A 274 6.68 -14.60 1.59
N GLN A 275 6.66 -15.72 0.86
CA GLN A 275 5.48 -16.15 0.11
C GLN A 275 4.40 -16.78 0.98
N LEU A 276 4.79 -17.54 2.02
CA LEU A 276 3.85 -18.14 2.96
C LEU A 276 3.83 -17.34 4.25
N THR A 277 2.65 -16.89 4.66
CA THR A 277 2.39 -16.43 6.02
C THR A 277 1.34 -17.32 6.66
N TRP A 278 1.56 -17.75 7.89
CA TRP A 278 0.65 -18.64 8.58
C TRP A 278 0.56 -18.30 10.06
N GLN A 279 -0.58 -18.60 10.68
CA GLN A 279 -0.79 -18.47 12.11
C GLN A 279 -1.67 -19.63 12.60
N ALA A 280 -1.34 -20.11 13.80
CA ALA A 280 -2.12 -21.07 14.55
C ALA A 280 -2.31 -20.52 15.96
N ARG A 281 -3.56 -20.37 16.41
CA ARG A 281 -3.88 -19.88 17.76
C ARG A 281 -5.00 -20.69 18.40
N GLY A 282 -4.87 -20.94 19.69
CA GLY A 282 -5.93 -21.43 20.55
C GLY A 282 -6.42 -20.29 21.44
N GLN A 283 -7.73 -20.23 21.66
CA GLN A 283 -8.40 -19.26 22.51
C GLN A 283 -9.14 -20.00 23.62
N ILE A 284 -9.09 -19.43 24.83
CA ILE A 284 -9.87 -19.87 25.99
C ILE A 284 -10.65 -18.65 26.49
N GLU A 285 -11.97 -18.78 26.53
CA GLU A 285 -12.88 -17.78 27.10
C GLU A 285 -13.20 -18.17 28.56
N ASP A 286 -12.90 -17.26 29.48
CA ASP A 286 -13.08 -17.43 30.93
C ASP A 286 -14.55 -17.26 31.30
N LYS A 287 -15.34 -18.29 30.97
CA LYS A 287 -16.79 -18.40 31.22
C LYS A 287 -17.07 -19.53 32.21
N SER A 288 -18.26 -19.58 32.79
CA SER A 288 -18.70 -20.67 33.67
C SER A 288 -18.58 -22.10 33.09
N LYS A 289 -18.35 -22.25 31.78
CA LYS A 289 -18.08 -23.52 31.10
C LYS A 289 -16.77 -23.59 30.29
N ASN A 290 -15.86 -22.62 30.40
CA ASN A 290 -14.57 -22.56 29.68
C ASN A 290 -14.67 -22.94 28.20
N GLN A 291 -15.16 -22.01 27.37
CA GLN A 291 -15.29 -22.27 25.93
C GLN A 291 -13.93 -22.17 25.25
N LYS A 292 -13.64 -23.12 24.36
CA LYS A 292 -12.38 -23.19 23.63
C LYS A 292 -12.61 -22.92 22.15
N ALA A 293 -11.69 -22.19 21.55
CA ALA A 293 -11.65 -22.04 20.10
C ALA A 293 -10.25 -22.26 19.55
N THR A 294 -10.17 -22.75 18.32
CA THR A 294 -8.93 -22.93 17.57
C THR A 294 -9.06 -22.20 16.25
N PHE A 295 -8.03 -21.45 15.89
CA PHE A 295 -7.97 -20.74 14.62
C PHE A 295 -6.66 -21.08 13.92
N LEU A 296 -6.77 -21.40 12.63
CA LEU A 296 -5.65 -21.59 11.74
C LEU A 296 -5.86 -20.69 10.54
N ASN A 297 -4.84 -19.97 10.11
CA ASN A 297 -4.87 -19.22 8.87
C ASN A 297 -3.54 -19.37 8.15
N ALA A 298 -3.61 -19.47 6.83
CA ALA A 298 -2.45 -19.51 5.96
C ALA A 298 -2.76 -18.74 4.69
N SER A 299 -1.80 -17.97 4.20
CA SER A 299 -1.89 -17.30 2.91
C SER A 299 -0.59 -17.44 2.13
N TRP A 300 -0.73 -17.71 0.85
CA TRP A 300 0.34 -17.93 -0.10
C TRP A 300 0.30 -16.87 -1.19
N ARG A 301 1.36 -16.09 -1.31
CA ARG A 301 1.58 -15.13 -2.39
C ARG A 301 2.31 -15.80 -3.53
N GLY A 302 1.58 -16.16 -4.57
CA GLY A 302 2.11 -16.80 -5.75
C GLY A 302 2.42 -15.83 -6.89
N THR A 303 2.89 -16.39 -8.00
CA THR A 303 3.17 -15.64 -9.24
C THR A 303 1.91 -15.11 -9.91
N TYR A 304 0.80 -15.83 -9.82
CA TYR A 304 -0.45 -15.52 -10.53
C TYR A 304 -1.57 -14.99 -9.63
N GLY A 305 -1.27 -14.67 -8.37
CA GLY A 305 -2.26 -14.27 -7.38
C GLY A 305 -1.89 -14.70 -5.97
N GLU A 306 -2.79 -14.44 -5.04
CA GLU A 306 -2.69 -14.85 -3.65
C GLU A 306 -3.87 -15.76 -3.31
N ILE A 307 -3.60 -16.80 -2.51
CA ILE A 307 -4.63 -17.69 -1.97
C ILE A 307 -4.50 -17.74 -0.46
N GLY A 308 -5.60 -17.55 0.23
CA GLY A 308 -5.71 -17.67 1.67
C GLY A 308 -6.72 -18.73 2.07
N ALA A 309 -6.44 -19.41 3.17
CA ALA A 309 -7.37 -20.32 3.83
C ALA A 309 -7.38 -19.99 5.32
N ASN A 310 -8.56 -20.04 5.91
CA ASN A 310 -8.74 -19.93 7.35
C ASN A 310 -9.70 -21.02 7.83
N TYR A 311 -9.42 -21.50 9.02
CA TYR A 311 -10.20 -22.48 9.74
C TYR A 311 -10.43 -21.94 11.13
N SER A 312 -11.67 -21.97 11.60
CA SER A 312 -11.95 -21.72 13.00
C SER A 312 -12.96 -22.72 13.52
N HIS A 313 -12.71 -23.19 14.73
CA HIS A 313 -13.60 -24.11 15.40
C HIS A 313 -13.75 -23.68 16.85
N ASN A 314 -14.98 -23.56 17.32
CA ASN A 314 -15.31 -23.46 18.73
C ASN A 314 -16.38 -24.51 19.08
N GLU A 315 -16.87 -24.52 20.31
CA GLU A 315 -17.84 -25.53 20.77
C GLU A 315 -19.19 -25.51 20.04
N ILE A 316 -19.52 -24.41 19.34
CA ILE A 316 -20.83 -24.18 18.74
C ILE A 316 -20.75 -24.24 17.20
N ASN A 317 -19.68 -23.69 16.62
CA ASN A 317 -19.51 -23.45 15.20
C ASN A 317 -18.18 -24.01 14.68
N ARG A 318 -18.18 -24.34 13.39
CA ARG A 318 -16.97 -24.68 12.64
C ARG A 318 -17.04 -24.01 11.27
N ASP A 319 -16.13 -23.06 11.06
CA ASP A 319 -16.06 -22.25 9.86
C ASP A 319 -14.79 -22.57 9.08
N ILE A 320 -14.93 -22.64 7.77
CA ILE A 320 -13.81 -22.78 6.83
C ILE A 320 -13.98 -21.70 5.78
N GLY A 321 -13.01 -20.80 5.70
CA GLY A 321 -12.95 -19.75 4.70
C GLY A 321 -11.80 -19.96 3.73
N MET A 322 -12.03 -19.63 2.47
CA MET A 322 -10.99 -19.55 1.45
C MET A 322 -11.15 -18.24 0.69
N ASN A 323 -10.03 -17.58 0.39
CA ASN A 323 -10.01 -16.37 -0.42
C ASN A 323 -8.97 -16.50 -1.53
N VAL A 324 -9.31 -16.03 -2.72
CA VAL A 324 -8.38 -15.94 -3.85
C VAL A 324 -8.44 -14.52 -4.37
N SER A 325 -7.28 -13.89 -4.52
CA SER A 325 -7.14 -12.54 -5.04
C SER A 325 -6.04 -12.51 -6.10
N GLY A 326 -6.13 -11.60 -7.05
CA GLY A 326 -5.19 -11.52 -8.15
C GLY A 326 -5.52 -10.38 -9.11
N GLY A 327 -4.61 -10.17 -10.04
CA GLY A 327 -4.66 -9.13 -11.06
C GLY A 327 -4.60 -9.70 -12.46
N VAL A 328 -5.28 -9.05 -13.41
CA VAL A 328 -5.22 -9.38 -14.84
C VAL A 328 -4.99 -8.12 -15.65
N ILE A 329 -3.97 -8.13 -16.50
CA ILE A 329 -3.72 -7.06 -17.48
C ILE A 329 -3.85 -7.64 -18.88
N ALA A 330 -4.79 -7.13 -19.66
CA ALA A 330 -4.87 -7.35 -21.10
C ALA A 330 -4.02 -6.28 -21.81
N HIS A 331 -3.06 -6.70 -22.62
CA HIS A 331 -2.13 -5.82 -23.33
C HIS A 331 -1.86 -6.32 -24.75
N SER A 332 -1.09 -5.55 -25.52
CA SER A 332 -0.77 -5.84 -26.93
C SER A 332 -0.12 -7.22 -27.20
N SER A 333 0.40 -7.88 -26.16
CA SER A 333 1.06 -9.20 -26.27
C SER A 333 0.27 -10.33 -25.61
N GLY A 334 -1.00 -10.07 -25.22
CA GLY A 334 -1.91 -11.05 -24.63
C GLY A 334 -2.39 -10.65 -23.23
N ILE A 335 -2.67 -11.66 -22.41
CA ILE A 335 -3.21 -11.47 -21.05
C ILE A 335 -2.16 -11.94 -20.05
N THR A 336 -1.81 -11.11 -19.07
CA THR A 336 -0.88 -11.48 -18.00
C THR A 336 -1.63 -11.49 -16.67
N PHE A 337 -1.47 -12.57 -15.92
CA PHE A 337 -1.99 -12.74 -14.56
C PHE A 337 -0.91 -12.41 -13.55
N GLY A 338 -1.29 -11.91 -12.39
CA GLY A 338 -0.37 -11.56 -11.31
C GLY A 338 -1.07 -11.41 -9.97
N GLN A 339 -0.35 -10.90 -8.99
CA GLN A 339 -0.93 -10.47 -7.73
C GLN A 339 -1.87 -9.27 -7.95
N SER A 340 -2.71 -8.95 -6.95
CA SER A 340 -3.65 -7.82 -7.02
C SER A 340 -2.95 -6.54 -7.46
N ILE A 341 -3.58 -5.77 -8.35
CA ILE A 341 -3.02 -4.56 -8.94
C ILE A 341 -3.54 -3.36 -8.16
N SER A 342 -2.66 -2.45 -7.78
CA SER A 342 -3.03 -1.12 -7.29
C SER A 342 -3.45 -0.21 -8.47
N ASP A 343 -3.80 1.05 -8.21
CA ASP A 343 -4.22 1.97 -9.26
C ASP A 343 -3.12 2.25 -10.29
N THR A 344 -1.86 2.21 -9.86
CA THR A 344 -0.69 2.46 -10.72
C THR A 344 0.28 1.28 -10.64
N ALA A 345 0.64 0.71 -11.78
CA ALA A 345 1.36 -0.56 -11.86
C ALA A 345 2.28 -0.62 -13.09
N ALA A 346 3.17 -1.61 -13.12
CA ALA A 346 3.96 -1.92 -14.31
C ALA A 346 3.69 -3.32 -14.86
N LEU A 347 3.60 -3.40 -16.18
CA LEU A 347 3.73 -4.65 -16.93
C LEU A 347 5.21 -4.89 -17.23
N VAL A 348 5.79 -5.89 -16.58
CA VAL A 348 7.16 -6.35 -16.83
C VAL A 348 7.16 -7.25 -18.06
N GLU A 349 8.02 -6.94 -19.04
CA GLU A 349 8.25 -7.72 -20.25
C GLU A 349 9.72 -8.14 -20.32
N ALA A 350 9.99 -9.41 -20.03
CA ALA A 350 11.27 -10.08 -20.20
C ALA A 350 11.09 -11.30 -21.10
N LYS A 351 10.80 -11.05 -22.40
CA LYS A 351 10.43 -12.08 -23.38
C LYS A 351 11.30 -13.32 -23.33
N GLY A 352 10.68 -14.50 -23.22
CA GLY A 352 11.38 -15.78 -23.24
C GLY A 352 12.13 -16.15 -21.96
N VAL A 353 12.08 -15.30 -20.93
CA VAL A 353 12.66 -15.59 -19.61
C VAL A 353 11.53 -15.92 -18.63
N SER A 354 11.31 -17.20 -18.38
CA SER A 354 10.32 -17.69 -17.41
C SER A 354 10.91 -17.81 -16.00
N GLY A 355 10.13 -17.46 -14.98
CA GLY A 355 10.48 -17.67 -13.57
C GLY A 355 11.43 -16.64 -12.97
N ALA A 356 11.76 -15.55 -13.68
CA ALA A 356 12.62 -14.48 -13.18
C ALA A 356 11.90 -13.69 -12.08
N LYS A 357 12.51 -13.61 -10.90
CA LYS A 357 11.93 -12.94 -9.73
C LYS A 357 12.07 -11.43 -9.86
N VAL A 358 11.01 -10.71 -9.53
CA VAL A 358 11.05 -9.25 -9.35
C VAL A 358 11.42 -8.95 -7.90
N LEU A 359 12.44 -8.11 -7.68
CA LEU A 359 12.92 -7.76 -6.35
C LEU A 359 11.89 -6.95 -5.56
N GLY A 360 11.90 -7.11 -4.24
CA GLY A 360 10.99 -6.40 -3.33
C GLY A 360 9.55 -6.93 -3.31
N LEU A 361 9.20 -7.89 -4.19
CA LEU A 361 7.84 -8.43 -4.32
C LEU A 361 7.84 -9.96 -4.12
N PRO A 362 7.51 -10.45 -2.91
CA PRO A 362 7.44 -11.89 -2.63
C PRO A 362 6.53 -12.64 -3.61
N GLY A 363 7.05 -13.71 -4.22
CA GLY A 363 6.30 -14.59 -5.13
C GLY A 363 6.10 -14.06 -6.56
N VAL A 364 6.38 -12.79 -6.84
CA VAL A 364 6.25 -12.20 -8.18
C VAL A 364 7.38 -12.69 -9.07
N ARG A 365 7.00 -13.41 -10.13
CA ARG A 365 7.92 -13.96 -11.13
C ARG A 365 7.35 -13.78 -12.52
N THR A 366 8.21 -13.79 -13.54
CA THR A 366 7.76 -13.86 -14.93
C THR A 366 7.05 -15.18 -15.24
N ASP A 367 5.97 -15.09 -16.00
CA ASP A 367 5.22 -16.23 -16.50
C ASP A 367 6.01 -16.99 -17.59
N PHE A 368 5.40 -18.05 -18.12
CA PHE A 368 6.00 -18.88 -19.16
C PHE A 368 6.35 -18.13 -20.47
N ARG A 369 5.78 -16.94 -20.69
CA ARG A 369 6.06 -16.07 -21.85
C ARG A 369 7.11 -15.01 -21.53
N GLY A 370 7.40 -14.79 -20.25
CA GLY A 370 8.30 -13.76 -19.77
C GLY A 370 7.60 -12.48 -19.30
N TYR A 371 6.33 -12.53 -18.90
CA TYR A 371 5.58 -11.36 -18.43
C TYR A 371 5.19 -11.49 -16.97
N THR A 372 5.17 -10.37 -16.24
CA THR A 372 4.59 -10.31 -14.89
C THR A 372 4.10 -8.91 -14.58
N ILE A 373 3.43 -8.76 -13.43
CA ILE A 373 2.86 -7.50 -12.98
C ILE A 373 3.62 -7.06 -11.73
N SER A 374 4.18 -5.85 -11.79
CA SER A 374 4.60 -5.13 -10.60
C SER A 374 3.38 -4.37 -10.06
N SER A 375 2.81 -4.91 -8.98
CA SER A 375 1.48 -4.54 -8.47
C SER A 375 1.32 -3.12 -7.94
N TYR A 376 2.41 -2.42 -7.64
CA TYR A 376 2.37 -1.08 -7.05
C TYR A 376 3.54 -0.24 -7.52
N LEU A 377 3.24 0.95 -8.02
CA LEU A 377 4.19 2.02 -8.28
C LEU A 377 3.69 3.32 -7.67
N THR A 378 4.59 4.19 -7.26
CA THR A 378 4.20 5.50 -6.76
C THR A 378 4.09 6.51 -7.93
N PRO A 379 2.92 7.14 -8.14
CA PRO A 379 2.73 8.12 -9.20
C PRO A 379 3.69 9.32 -9.11
N TYR A 380 4.07 9.88 -10.26
CA TYR A 380 4.91 11.07 -10.40
C TYR A 380 6.30 10.96 -9.75
N MET A 381 6.73 9.75 -9.39
CA MET A 381 8.03 9.47 -8.79
C MET A 381 8.81 8.43 -9.59
N ASN A 382 10.13 8.42 -9.37
CA ASN A 382 11.01 7.41 -9.93
C ASN A 382 10.75 6.06 -9.25
N ASN A 383 10.35 5.07 -10.03
CA ASN A 383 10.18 3.71 -9.57
C ASN A 383 11.21 2.82 -10.27
N PHE A 384 12.00 2.08 -9.51
CA PHE A 384 12.95 1.11 -10.05
C PHE A 384 12.32 -0.27 -9.98
N ILE A 385 12.20 -0.92 -11.14
CA ILE A 385 11.75 -2.30 -11.25
C ILE A 385 13.00 -3.12 -11.54
N SER A 386 13.27 -4.09 -10.68
CA SER A 386 14.52 -4.84 -10.71
C SER A 386 14.24 -6.33 -10.80
N ILE A 387 14.90 -7.02 -11.73
CA ILE A 387 14.87 -8.48 -11.86
C ILE A 387 16.08 -9.06 -11.12
N ASP A 388 15.86 -10.08 -10.30
CA ASP A 388 16.92 -10.79 -9.59
C ASP A 388 17.71 -11.68 -10.56
N PRO A 389 18.99 -11.34 -10.89
CA PRO A 389 19.78 -12.10 -11.85
C PRO A 389 20.09 -13.53 -11.37
N THR A 390 20.02 -13.80 -10.06
CA THR A 390 20.28 -15.15 -9.50
C THR A 390 19.17 -16.14 -9.79
N THR A 391 17.98 -15.64 -10.16
CA THR A 391 16.81 -16.44 -10.47
C THR A 391 16.61 -16.68 -11.96
N LEU A 392 17.47 -16.09 -12.81
CA LEU A 392 17.41 -16.28 -14.25
C LEU A 392 17.70 -17.74 -14.60
N PRO A 393 16.94 -18.34 -15.53
CA PRO A 393 17.31 -19.62 -16.13
C PRO A 393 18.74 -19.56 -16.69
N ILE A 394 19.48 -20.66 -16.54
CA ILE A 394 20.90 -20.77 -16.93
C ILE A 394 21.17 -20.38 -18.40
N ASN A 395 20.21 -20.64 -19.27
CA ASN A 395 20.25 -20.34 -20.71
C ASN A 395 19.64 -18.98 -21.06
N THR A 396 19.63 -18.05 -20.11
CA THR A 396 19.12 -16.70 -20.32
C THR A 396 20.06 -15.67 -19.72
N ASP A 397 20.01 -14.47 -20.26
CA ASP A 397 20.77 -13.33 -19.76
C ASP A 397 19.93 -12.05 -19.92
N ILE A 398 20.03 -11.18 -18.92
CA ILE A 398 19.41 -9.86 -18.90
C ILE A 398 20.49 -8.87 -18.49
N ARG A 399 20.96 -8.08 -19.45
CA ARG A 399 22.09 -7.15 -19.22
C ARG A 399 21.74 -5.96 -18.35
N GLN A 400 20.51 -5.48 -18.48
CA GLN A 400 20.00 -4.39 -17.69
C GLN A 400 18.89 -4.97 -16.81
N THR A 401 19.24 -5.29 -15.57
CA THR A 401 18.32 -5.86 -14.57
C THR A 401 17.41 -4.81 -13.94
N ASP A 402 17.66 -3.53 -14.18
CA ASP A 402 16.99 -2.42 -13.54
C ASP A 402 16.40 -1.46 -14.60
N ILE A 403 15.09 -1.26 -14.53
CA ILE A 403 14.36 -0.32 -15.39
C ILE A 403 13.71 0.73 -14.50
N GLN A 404 13.97 1.99 -14.80
CA GLN A 404 13.34 3.13 -14.14
C GLN A 404 12.09 3.57 -14.93
N VAL A 405 10.97 3.75 -14.23
CA VAL A 405 9.73 4.29 -14.79
C VAL A 405 9.17 5.42 -13.92
N VAL A 406 8.45 6.35 -14.54
CA VAL A 406 7.77 7.47 -13.87
C VAL A 406 6.31 7.49 -14.33
N PRO A 407 5.41 6.73 -13.70
CA PRO A 407 4.01 6.63 -14.11
C PRO A 407 3.19 7.83 -13.61
N THR A 408 2.15 8.22 -14.35
CA THR A 408 1.08 9.06 -13.82
C THR A 408 0.12 8.23 -12.98
N GLU A 409 -0.73 8.88 -12.19
CA GLU A 409 -1.76 8.19 -11.42
C GLU A 409 -2.72 7.41 -12.36
N GLY A 410 -3.00 6.14 -12.03
CA GLY A 410 -3.83 5.27 -12.85
C GLY A 410 -3.10 4.60 -14.02
N ALA A 411 -1.81 4.89 -14.23
CA ALA A 411 -1.09 4.38 -15.39
C ALA A 411 -0.59 2.94 -15.21
N ILE A 412 -0.72 2.15 -16.28
CA ILE A 412 -0.06 0.85 -16.43
C ILE A 412 1.10 1.04 -17.41
N VAL A 413 2.32 1.18 -16.87
CA VAL A 413 3.53 1.41 -17.68
C VAL A 413 4.21 0.10 -18.04
N LYS A 414 4.91 0.05 -19.18
CA LYS A 414 5.64 -1.16 -19.60
C LYS A 414 7.11 -1.05 -19.20
N ALA A 415 7.62 -2.03 -18.48
CA ALA A 415 9.04 -2.18 -18.16
C ALA A 415 9.65 -3.27 -19.06
N VAL A 416 10.38 -2.87 -20.10
CA VAL A 416 10.90 -3.78 -21.12
C VAL A 416 12.36 -4.14 -20.84
N TYR A 417 12.61 -5.42 -20.62
CA TYR A 417 13.93 -6.00 -20.45
C TYR A 417 14.39 -6.63 -21.75
N LYS A 418 15.60 -6.24 -22.20
CA LYS A 418 16.25 -6.90 -23.33
C LYS A 418 16.83 -8.22 -22.85
N THR A 419 16.21 -9.31 -23.28
CA THR A 419 16.58 -10.67 -22.91
C THR A 419 17.37 -11.34 -24.03
N SER A 420 18.37 -12.13 -23.65
CA SER A 420 19.07 -13.05 -24.56
C SER A 420 18.77 -14.47 -24.12
N VAL A 421 18.20 -15.28 -25.00
CA VAL A 421 17.82 -16.68 -24.72
C VAL A 421 18.70 -17.60 -25.55
N GLY A 422 19.44 -18.48 -24.90
CA GLY A 422 20.42 -19.38 -25.50
C GLY A 422 21.59 -19.67 -24.57
N THR A 423 22.58 -20.40 -25.06
CA THR A 423 23.77 -20.71 -24.27
C THR A 423 24.64 -19.45 -24.11
N ASN A 424 25.06 -19.19 -22.88
CA ASN A 424 26.04 -18.16 -22.58
C ASN A 424 27.45 -18.76 -22.69
N ALA A 425 28.36 -18.09 -23.39
CA ALA A 425 29.72 -18.58 -23.58
C ALA A 425 30.78 -17.48 -23.39
N LEU A 426 31.93 -17.88 -22.84
CA LEU A 426 33.15 -17.10 -22.89
C LEU A 426 33.99 -17.61 -24.07
N ILE A 427 34.11 -16.81 -25.12
CA ILE A 427 34.80 -17.18 -26.36
C ILE A 427 36.18 -16.52 -26.37
N ARG A 428 37.24 -17.31 -26.45
CA ARG A 428 38.60 -16.82 -26.73
C ARG A 428 38.81 -16.76 -28.24
N ILE A 429 39.03 -15.56 -28.77
CA ILE A 429 39.09 -15.30 -30.21
C ILE A 429 40.51 -14.95 -30.63
N THR A 430 41.02 -15.66 -31.63
CA THR A 430 42.34 -15.44 -32.22
C THR A 430 42.24 -15.07 -33.69
N ARG A 431 43.16 -14.24 -34.18
CA ARG A 431 43.36 -13.97 -35.61
C ARG A 431 44.04 -15.17 -36.28
N THR A 432 43.99 -15.23 -37.61
CA THR A 432 44.67 -16.27 -38.41
C THR A 432 46.17 -16.39 -38.14
N ASN A 433 46.81 -15.34 -37.63
CA ASN A 433 48.22 -15.33 -37.21
C ASN A 433 48.47 -15.83 -35.77
N GLY A 434 47.46 -16.36 -35.09
CA GLY A 434 47.54 -16.88 -33.72
C GLY A 434 47.54 -15.80 -32.62
N LYS A 435 47.54 -14.51 -32.96
CA LYS A 435 47.46 -13.42 -31.97
C LYS A 435 46.02 -13.26 -31.46
N PRO A 436 45.81 -12.90 -30.19
CA PRO A 436 44.49 -12.55 -29.67
C PRO A 436 43.82 -11.44 -30.48
N LEU A 437 42.49 -11.47 -30.55
CA LEU A 437 41.73 -10.36 -31.12
C LEU A 437 41.92 -9.10 -30.27
N ALA A 438 41.92 -7.93 -30.92
CA ALA A 438 42.17 -6.66 -30.26
C ALA A 438 41.10 -6.35 -29.21
N LEU A 439 41.54 -5.77 -28.08
CA LEU A 439 40.66 -5.23 -27.04
C LEU A 439 39.69 -4.20 -27.65
N SER A 440 38.49 -4.10 -27.09
CA SER A 440 37.42 -3.20 -27.53
C SER A 440 36.85 -3.51 -28.92
N THR A 441 37.17 -4.67 -29.51
CA THR A 441 36.48 -5.16 -30.71
C THR A 441 35.03 -5.49 -30.37
N VAL A 442 34.09 -5.00 -31.17
CA VAL A 442 32.66 -5.27 -31.00
C VAL A 442 32.29 -6.54 -31.76
N LEU A 443 31.75 -7.52 -31.05
CA LEU A 443 31.12 -8.71 -31.61
C LEU A 443 29.61 -8.46 -31.75
N SER A 444 29.05 -8.82 -32.90
CA SER A 444 27.60 -8.78 -33.13
C SER A 444 27.10 -10.15 -33.54
N LEU A 445 26.13 -10.68 -32.80
CA LEU A 445 25.33 -11.82 -33.20
C LEU A 445 24.12 -11.31 -33.98
N LYS A 446 23.98 -11.73 -35.24
CA LYS A 446 22.83 -11.39 -36.07
C LYS A 446 21.94 -12.62 -36.24
N ASN A 447 20.62 -12.43 -36.22
CA ASN A 447 19.68 -13.47 -36.62
C ASN A 447 19.72 -13.67 -38.16
N ASN A 448 18.95 -14.65 -38.64
CA ASN A 448 18.84 -14.94 -40.08
C ASN A 448 18.30 -13.76 -40.90
N ASP A 449 17.57 -12.84 -40.28
CA ASP A 449 17.03 -11.61 -40.91
C ASP A 449 18.02 -10.42 -40.85
N GLY A 450 19.23 -10.64 -40.34
CA GLY A 450 20.27 -9.61 -40.22
C GLY A 450 20.12 -8.65 -39.02
N VAL A 451 19.12 -8.85 -38.16
CA VAL A 451 18.88 -8.08 -36.94
C VAL A 451 19.86 -8.50 -35.85
N ILE A 452 20.50 -7.52 -35.21
CA ILE A 452 21.45 -7.75 -34.11
C ILE A 452 20.66 -8.25 -32.87
N GLN A 453 20.93 -9.49 -32.45
CA GLN A 453 20.33 -10.10 -31.26
C GLN A 453 21.11 -9.76 -29.99
N SER A 454 22.43 -9.83 -30.05
CA SER A 454 23.31 -9.49 -28.93
C SER A 454 24.62 -8.88 -29.44
N THR A 455 25.22 -8.01 -28.63
CA THR A 455 26.50 -7.35 -28.92
C THR A 455 27.47 -7.60 -27.78
N SER A 456 28.71 -7.97 -28.02
CA SER A 456 29.67 -8.18 -26.92
C SER A 456 30.96 -7.44 -27.21
N ILE A 457 31.73 -7.16 -26.17
CA ILE A 457 33.01 -6.47 -26.29
C ILE A 457 34.10 -7.47 -25.96
N VAL A 458 35.13 -7.51 -26.81
CA VAL A 458 36.33 -8.30 -26.56
C VAL A 458 37.19 -7.60 -25.51
N GLY A 459 37.43 -8.30 -24.41
CA GLY A 459 38.31 -7.89 -23.32
C GLY A 459 39.73 -8.39 -23.51
N GLU A 460 40.43 -8.60 -22.39
CA GLU A 460 41.81 -9.08 -22.38
C GLU A 460 41.93 -10.49 -22.98
N ASP A 461 43.12 -10.82 -23.51
CA ASP A 461 43.43 -12.10 -24.15
C ASP A 461 42.50 -12.52 -25.30
N GLY A 462 41.79 -11.56 -25.90
CA GLY A 462 40.84 -11.82 -26.97
C GLY A 462 39.57 -12.52 -26.49
N GLN A 463 39.24 -12.46 -25.20
CA GLN A 463 38.07 -13.11 -24.62
C GLN A 463 36.82 -12.23 -24.70
N ALA A 464 35.66 -12.82 -24.97
CA ALA A 464 34.39 -12.12 -24.95
C ALA A 464 33.27 -13.00 -24.38
N TYR A 465 32.48 -12.42 -23.48
CA TYR A 465 31.25 -13.04 -22.99
C TYR A 465 30.11 -12.78 -23.97
N VAL A 466 29.53 -13.82 -24.53
CA VAL A 466 28.41 -13.73 -25.49
C VAL A 466 27.24 -14.53 -24.97
N SER A 467 26.09 -13.88 -24.86
CA SER A 467 24.85 -14.48 -24.41
C SER A 467 23.87 -14.73 -25.56
N GLY A 468 23.00 -15.73 -25.37
CA GLY A 468 21.96 -16.08 -26.33
C GLY A 468 22.44 -16.88 -27.55
N LEU A 469 23.53 -17.63 -27.43
CA LEU A 469 24.05 -18.43 -28.56
C LEU A 469 23.18 -19.67 -28.81
N SER A 470 23.01 -20.05 -30.08
CA SER A 470 22.34 -21.30 -30.45
C SER A 470 23.03 -21.98 -31.64
N GLY A 471 23.13 -23.31 -31.60
CA GLY A 471 23.67 -24.14 -32.68
C GLY A 471 25.01 -23.65 -33.25
N VAL A 472 25.06 -23.54 -34.58
CA VAL A 472 26.18 -23.02 -35.36
C VAL A 472 25.79 -21.66 -35.94
N GLN A 473 26.42 -20.58 -35.48
CA GLN A 473 26.18 -19.23 -36.00
C GLN A 473 27.50 -18.50 -36.24
N LYS A 474 27.40 -17.36 -36.93
CA LYS A 474 28.51 -16.48 -37.25
C LYS A 474 28.45 -15.25 -36.36
N LEU A 475 29.56 -14.91 -35.72
CA LEU A 475 29.74 -13.62 -35.04
C LEU A 475 30.54 -12.70 -35.95
N ILE A 476 30.04 -11.49 -36.14
CA ILE A 476 30.76 -10.44 -36.87
C ILE A 476 31.56 -9.64 -35.86
N ALA A 477 32.88 -9.65 -35.99
CA ALA A 477 33.76 -8.83 -35.18
C ALA A 477 34.16 -7.58 -35.97
N SER A 478 34.09 -6.40 -35.33
CA SER A 478 34.42 -5.11 -35.94
C SER A 478 35.22 -4.25 -34.97
N TRP A 479 36.39 -3.76 -35.39
CA TRP A 479 37.25 -2.86 -34.59
C TRP A 479 37.52 -1.52 -35.28
N GLY A 480 36.95 -1.30 -36.47
CA GLY A 480 37.07 -0.07 -37.23
C GLY A 480 36.00 0.02 -38.32
N ASN A 481 36.02 1.10 -39.09
CA ASN A 481 35.00 1.39 -40.12
C ASN A 481 35.41 0.92 -41.53
N LYS A 482 36.63 0.43 -41.71
CA LYS A 482 37.08 -0.09 -43.01
C LYS A 482 36.61 -1.53 -43.19
N PRO A 483 36.34 -1.98 -44.42
CA PRO A 483 36.03 -3.39 -44.68
C PRO A 483 37.09 -4.37 -44.14
N SER A 484 38.36 -3.93 -44.13
CA SER A 484 39.50 -4.66 -43.57
C SER A 484 39.52 -4.76 -42.04
N ASP A 485 38.71 -3.96 -41.34
CA ASP A 485 38.64 -3.90 -39.88
C ASP A 485 37.50 -4.76 -39.32
N THR A 486 37.05 -5.74 -40.11
CA THR A 486 36.01 -6.69 -39.76
C THR A 486 36.47 -8.12 -40.02
N CYS A 487 35.97 -9.08 -39.25
CA CYS A 487 36.16 -10.50 -39.54
C CYS A 487 34.98 -11.33 -39.06
N THR A 488 34.89 -12.57 -39.56
CA THR A 488 33.86 -13.51 -39.16
C THR A 488 34.43 -14.57 -38.23
N VAL A 489 33.83 -14.70 -37.05
CA VAL A 489 34.15 -15.75 -36.08
C VAL A 489 33.08 -16.83 -36.18
N PHE A 490 33.51 -18.03 -36.54
CA PHE A 490 32.66 -19.22 -36.55
C PHE A 490 32.79 -19.92 -35.20
N TYR A 491 31.66 -20.29 -34.62
CA TYR A 491 31.63 -21.14 -33.43
C TYR A 491 30.63 -22.27 -33.64
N SER A 492 30.87 -23.38 -32.96
CA SER A 492 29.93 -24.50 -32.85
C SER A 492 29.70 -24.77 -31.37
N LEU A 493 28.45 -24.67 -30.93
CA LEU A 493 28.11 -25.13 -29.60
C LEU A 493 28.11 -26.67 -29.58
N PRO A 494 28.73 -27.32 -28.59
CA PRO A 494 28.55 -28.75 -28.39
C PRO A 494 27.10 -29.02 -27.99
N ASP A 495 26.48 -30.07 -28.56
CA ASP A 495 25.05 -30.44 -28.37
C ASP A 495 24.65 -30.68 -26.90
N LYS A 496 25.63 -30.79 -25.99
CA LYS A 496 25.44 -31.05 -24.57
C LYS A 496 26.28 -30.11 -23.71
N ASN A 497 25.77 -28.91 -23.44
CA ASN A 497 26.14 -28.16 -22.24
C ASN A 497 24.96 -27.33 -21.76
N LYS A 498 23.94 -28.02 -21.26
CA LYS A 498 22.84 -27.41 -20.50
C LYS A 498 23.27 -27.33 -19.05
N GLY A 499 24.02 -26.32 -18.65
CA GLY A 499 24.31 -26.14 -17.21
C GLY A 499 25.31 -25.08 -16.79
N GLN A 500 26.23 -24.64 -17.65
CA GLN A 500 27.29 -23.68 -17.29
C GLN A 500 27.66 -22.78 -18.48
N ILE A 501 28.32 -21.66 -18.18
CA ILE A 501 28.99 -20.82 -19.17
C ILE A 501 29.93 -21.72 -19.98
N SER A 502 29.72 -21.78 -21.30
CA SER A 502 30.57 -22.60 -22.18
C SER A 502 31.86 -21.86 -22.52
N PHE A 503 33.00 -22.52 -22.42
CA PHE A 503 34.27 -21.95 -22.87
C PHE A 503 34.55 -22.43 -24.30
N LEU A 504 34.66 -21.49 -25.23
CA LEU A 504 34.83 -21.79 -26.66
C LEU A 504 36.09 -21.11 -27.19
N ASN A 505 36.68 -21.69 -28.23
CA ASN A 505 37.73 -21.05 -29.01
C ASN A 505 37.17 -20.68 -30.38
N GLY A 506 37.43 -19.45 -30.81
CA GLY A 506 37.03 -18.92 -32.12
C GLY A 506 38.24 -18.46 -32.93
N VAL A 507 38.18 -18.67 -34.24
CA VAL A 507 39.16 -18.09 -35.18
C VAL A 507 38.44 -17.04 -36.03
N CYS A 508 38.98 -15.82 -36.00
CA CYS A 508 38.58 -14.68 -36.79
C CYS A 508 39.16 -14.82 -38.20
N LYS A 509 38.29 -15.07 -39.18
CA LYS A 509 38.64 -15.24 -40.61
C LYS A 509 38.24 -14.03 -41.45
#